data_AF-A0A2V7P256-F1
#
_entry.id   AF-A0A2V7P256-F1
#
_cell.length_a   1.000
_cell.length_b   1.000
_cell.length_c   1.000
_cell.angle_alpha   90.00
_cell.angle_beta   90.00
_cell.angle_gamma   90.00
#
_symmetry.space_group_name_H-M   'P 1'
#
loop_
_entity.id
_entity.type
_entity.pdbx_description
1 polymer ?
#
loop_
_entity_poly.entity_id
_entity_poly.type
_entity_poly.pdbx_seq_one_letter_code
_entity_poly.pdbx_strand_id
1 'polypeptide(L)'
;MSPEERATRLYNRVMTLHSAGKTDSADFFLPMALQAYAMLPALDIDARYHVGVLHLAGGDAAGALAQADSIRRLAATHLFGFMLRARAYETQHNAQGAKRAYRDFLKNEAAERARQRPEYAEHAQNLDAFHEQAVEATRS
;
A
#
# COMPACT_ATOMS: atom_id res chain seq x y z
N MET A 1 -5.62 -22.89 7.90
CA MET A 1 -4.94 -21.61 7.74
C MET A 1 -3.79 -21.79 6.76
N SER A 2 -3.96 -21.32 5.53
CA SER A 2 -2.95 -21.35 4.47
C SER A 2 -1.76 -20.42 4.80
N PRO A 3 -0.62 -20.53 4.09
CA PRO A 3 0.46 -19.57 4.20
C PRO A 3 0.03 -18.12 3.98
N GLU A 4 -0.85 -17.86 3.02
CA GLU A 4 -1.41 -16.56 2.69
C GLU A 4 -2.27 -16.04 3.85
N GLU A 5 -3.19 -16.87 4.37
CA GLU A 5 -4.03 -16.50 5.52
C GLU A 5 -3.19 -16.16 6.76
N ARG A 6 -2.05 -16.84 6.96
CA ARG A 6 -1.09 -16.50 8.03
C ARG A 6 -0.45 -15.14 7.82
N ALA A 7 0.03 -14.86 6.61
CA ALA A 7 0.64 -13.59 6.26
C ALA A 7 -0.35 -12.43 6.44
N THR A 8 -1.57 -12.58 5.92
CA THR A 8 -2.65 -11.58 6.05
C THR A 8 -3.06 -11.37 7.51
N ARG A 9 -3.09 -12.43 8.34
CA ARG A 9 -3.36 -12.28 9.77
C ARG A 9 -2.29 -11.45 10.48
N LEU A 10 -1.01 -11.66 10.14
CA LEU A 10 0.10 -10.86 10.69
C LEU A 10 0.05 -9.41 10.18
N TYR A 11 -0.25 -9.21 8.90
CA TYR A 11 -0.49 -7.88 8.33
C TYR A 11 -1.58 -7.12 9.10
N ASN A 12 -2.77 -7.72 9.24
CA ASN A 12 -3.89 -7.12 9.97
C ASN A 12 -3.52 -6.80 11.42
N ARG A 13 -2.69 -7.65 12.06
CA ARG A 13 -2.21 -7.42 13.41
C ARG A 13 -1.32 -6.17 13.49
N VAL A 14 -0.36 -6.01 12.58
CA VAL A 14 0.51 -4.83 12.52
C VAL A 14 -0.33 -3.58 12.29
N MET A 15 -1.23 -3.59 11.30
CA MET A 15 -2.07 -2.43 10.96
C MET A 15 -2.99 -2.01 12.11
N THR A 16 -3.62 -2.97 12.79
CA THR A 16 -4.49 -2.70 13.95
C THR A 16 -3.71 -2.10 15.12
N LEU A 17 -2.48 -2.58 15.37
CA LEU A 17 -1.65 -2.03 16.44
C LEU A 17 -1.15 -0.63 16.10
N HIS A 18 -0.75 -0.41 14.85
CA HIS A 18 -0.31 0.89 14.37
C HIS A 18 -1.44 1.94 14.43
N SER A 19 -2.65 1.59 13.98
CA SER A 19 -3.82 2.49 14.07
C SER A 19 -4.25 2.78 15.50
N ALA A 20 -3.99 1.85 16.44
CA ALA A 20 -4.23 2.04 17.87
C ALA A 20 -3.10 2.81 18.60
N GLY A 21 -2.08 3.31 17.89
CA GLY A 21 -0.93 4.02 18.48
C GLY A 21 0.01 3.13 19.30
N LYS A 22 -0.09 1.80 19.16
CA LYS A 22 0.74 0.82 19.88
C LYS A 22 2.00 0.48 19.09
N THR A 23 2.82 1.49 18.80
CA THR A 23 3.97 1.39 17.88
C THR A 23 4.96 0.29 18.30
N ASP A 24 5.37 0.23 19.57
CA ASP A 24 6.27 -0.84 20.06
C ASP A 24 5.74 -2.26 19.79
N SER A 25 4.43 -2.44 19.90
CA SER A 25 3.79 -3.73 19.59
C SER A 25 3.72 -3.98 18.09
N ALA A 26 3.43 -2.95 17.28
CA ALA A 26 3.42 -3.07 15.83
C ALA A 26 4.81 -3.45 15.31
N ASP A 27 5.86 -2.79 15.80
CA ASP A 27 7.26 -3.02 15.45
C ASP A 27 7.72 -4.44 15.80
N PHE A 28 7.23 -4.99 16.91
CA PHE A 28 7.47 -6.39 17.27
C PHE A 28 6.92 -7.36 16.21
N PHE A 29 5.72 -7.12 15.68
CA PHE A 29 5.08 -8.01 14.69
C PHE A 29 5.50 -7.76 13.24
N LEU A 30 6.00 -6.56 12.94
CA LEU A 30 6.39 -6.15 11.59
C LEU A 30 7.36 -7.13 10.88
N PRO A 31 8.51 -7.53 11.46
CA PRO A 31 9.42 -8.45 10.80
C PRO A 31 8.81 -9.83 10.58
N MET A 32 7.91 -10.29 11.46
CA MET A 32 7.19 -11.55 11.27
C MET A 32 6.23 -11.48 10.09
N ALA A 33 5.52 -10.37 9.93
CA ALA A 33 4.61 -10.17 8.80
C ALA A 33 5.39 -10.15 7.46
N LEU A 34 6.47 -9.38 7.39
CA LEU A 34 7.34 -9.31 6.21
C LEU A 34 7.93 -10.69 5.85
N GLN A 35 8.43 -11.42 6.85
CA GLN A 35 8.94 -12.78 6.64
C GLN A 35 7.86 -13.74 6.15
N ALA A 36 6.63 -13.63 6.65
CA ALA A 36 5.54 -14.50 6.21
C ALA A 36 5.20 -14.30 4.73
N TYR A 37 5.18 -13.06 4.24
CA TYR A 37 5.03 -12.78 2.80
C TYR A 37 6.24 -13.24 1.99
N ALA A 38 7.47 -13.08 2.50
CA ALA A 38 8.68 -13.53 1.81
C ALA A 38 8.76 -15.05 1.61
N MET A 39 8.01 -15.83 2.41
CA MET A 39 7.90 -17.28 2.29
C MET A 39 6.82 -17.74 1.30
N LEU A 40 6.00 -16.84 0.75
CA LEU A 40 5.01 -17.20 -0.26
C LEU A 40 5.71 -17.53 -1.58
N PRO A 41 5.21 -18.53 -2.34
CA PRO A 41 5.83 -18.92 -3.61
C PRO A 41 5.75 -17.83 -4.68
N ALA A 42 4.74 -16.95 -4.58
CA ALA A 42 4.56 -15.78 -5.41
C ALA A 42 3.78 -14.71 -4.65
N LEU A 43 3.96 -13.46 -5.05
CA LEU A 43 3.16 -12.33 -4.59
C LEU A 43 2.36 -11.76 -5.76
N ASP A 44 1.04 -11.82 -5.66
CA ASP A 44 0.13 -11.06 -6.50
C ASP A 44 0.15 -9.56 -6.14
N ILE A 45 -0.70 -8.77 -6.80
CA ILE A 45 -0.71 -7.31 -6.61
C ILE A 45 -1.18 -6.93 -5.20
N ASP A 46 -2.17 -7.64 -4.64
CA ASP A 46 -2.67 -7.37 -3.29
C ASP A 46 -1.62 -7.70 -2.22
N ALA A 47 -0.98 -8.86 -2.32
CA ALA A 47 0.12 -9.23 -1.42
C ALA A 47 1.30 -8.24 -1.51
N ARG A 48 1.63 -7.75 -2.71
CA ARG A 48 2.64 -6.69 -2.88
C ARG A 48 2.22 -5.37 -2.25
N TYR A 49 0.94 -5.03 -2.34
CA TYR A 49 0.39 -3.85 -1.68
C TYR A 49 0.52 -3.97 -0.15
N HIS A 50 0.13 -5.11 0.42
CA HIS A 50 0.31 -5.39 1.84
C HIS A 50 1.77 -5.29 2.30
N VAL A 51 2.71 -5.88 1.57
CA VAL A 51 4.15 -5.75 1.87
C VAL A 51 4.60 -4.29 1.80
N GLY A 52 4.14 -3.53 0.80
CA GLY A 52 4.46 -2.10 0.67
C GLY A 52 3.94 -1.28 1.86
N VAL A 53 2.72 -1.57 2.33
CA VAL A 53 2.13 -0.93 3.52
C VAL A 53 2.89 -1.30 4.80
N LEU A 54 3.36 -2.54 4.93
CA LEU A 54 4.23 -2.94 6.05
C LEU A 54 5.54 -2.17 6.06
N HIS A 55 6.18 -2.00 4.90
CA HIS A 55 7.37 -1.16 4.79
C HIS A 55 7.09 0.28 5.24
N LEU A 56 5.97 0.88 4.82
CA LEU A 56 5.56 2.22 5.28
C LEU A 56 5.34 2.30 6.79
N ALA A 57 4.71 1.28 7.39
CA ALA A 57 4.49 1.23 8.83
C ALA A 57 5.80 1.20 9.64
N GLY A 58 6.87 0.62 9.08
CA GLY A 58 8.22 0.67 9.65
C GLY A 58 9.06 1.87 9.21
N GLY A 59 8.50 2.84 8.48
CA GLY A 59 9.23 4.00 7.95
C GLY A 59 10.14 3.71 6.75
N ASP A 60 10.08 2.51 6.18
CA ASP A 60 10.88 2.11 5.01
C ASP A 60 10.22 2.54 3.69
N ALA A 61 10.41 3.80 3.34
CA ALA A 61 9.92 4.34 2.07
C ALA A 61 10.53 3.64 0.84
N ALA A 62 11.78 3.15 0.93
CA ALA A 62 12.45 2.50 -0.19
C ALA A 62 11.82 1.13 -0.50
N GLY A 63 11.53 0.33 0.53
CA GLY A 63 10.81 -0.94 0.40
C GLY A 63 9.40 -0.75 -0.19
N ALA A 64 8.69 0.30 0.25
CA ALA A 64 7.38 0.64 -0.31
C ALA A 64 7.45 1.02 -1.80
N LEU A 65 8.43 1.84 -2.21
CA LEU A 65 8.66 2.18 -3.63
C LEU A 65 9.01 0.95 -4.46
N ALA A 66 9.80 0.02 -3.93
CA ALA A 66 10.16 -1.23 -4.62
C ALA A 66 8.92 -2.10 -4.91
N GLN A 67 7.96 -2.16 -3.98
CA GLN A 67 6.69 -2.84 -4.22
C GLN A 67 5.82 -2.08 -5.21
N ALA A 68 5.74 -0.75 -5.12
CA ALA A 68 5.03 0.06 -6.10
C ALA A 68 5.55 -0.12 -7.53
N ASP A 69 6.87 -0.21 -7.70
CA ASP A 69 7.49 -0.49 -9.00
C ASP A 69 7.20 -1.90 -9.51
N SER A 70 7.12 -2.88 -8.60
CA SER A 70 6.72 -4.25 -8.95
C SER A 70 5.26 -4.31 -9.39
N ILE A 71 4.35 -3.63 -8.69
CA ILE A 71 2.94 -3.51 -9.08
C ILE A 71 2.84 -2.84 -10.44
N ARG A 72 3.57 -1.75 -10.68
CA ARG A 72 3.59 -1.04 -11.98
C ARG A 72 4.08 -1.92 -13.13
N ARG A 73 5.04 -2.82 -12.90
CA ARG A 73 5.49 -3.78 -13.92
C ARG A 73 4.41 -4.80 -14.28
N LEU A 74 3.57 -5.20 -13.32
CA LEU A 74 2.47 -6.14 -13.53
C LEU A 74 1.24 -5.45 -14.15
N ALA A 75 0.93 -4.24 -13.69
CA ALA A 75 -0.19 -3.43 -14.16
C ALA A 75 0.16 -1.95 -14.02
N ALA A 76 0.54 -1.32 -15.14
CA ALA A 76 1.12 0.03 -15.17
C ALA A 76 0.25 1.13 -14.54
N THR A 77 -1.06 0.94 -14.56
CA THR A 77 -2.06 1.91 -14.08
C THR A 77 -2.72 1.49 -12.77
N HIS A 78 -2.28 0.41 -12.13
CA HIS A 78 -2.93 -0.12 -10.93
C HIS A 78 -2.86 0.87 -9.75
N LEU A 79 -4.00 1.08 -9.09
CA LEU A 79 -4.16 2.16 -8.09
C LEU A 79 -3.24 2.01 -6.88
N PHE A 80 -3.05 0.78 -6.41
CA PHE A 80 -2.14 0.47 -5.29
C PHE A 80 -0.70 0.93 -5.54
N GLY A 81 -0.23 0.91 -6.79
CA GLY A 81 1.10 1.41 -7.12
C GLY A 81 1.24 2.92 -6.89
N PHE A 82 0.21 3.70 -7.22
CA PHE A 82 0.20 5.14 -6.97
C PHE A 82 0.06 5.46 -5.47
N MET A 83 -0.77 4.69 -4.75
CA MET A 83 -0.94 4.85 -3.31
C MET A 83 0.39 4.66 -2.56
N LEU A 84 1.10 3.56 -2.82
CA LEU A 84 2.41 3.30 -2.20
C LEU A 84 3.44 4.38 -2.55
N ARG A 85 3.47 4.85 -3.79
CA ARG A 85 4.37 5.95 -4.21
C ARG A 85 4.09 7.24 -3.45
N ALA A 86 2.82 7.65 -3.37
CA ALA A 86 2.46 8.88 -2.68
C ALA A 86 2.90 8.83 -1.21
N ARG A 87 2.55 7.75 -0.50
CA ARG A 87 2.92 7.55 0.90
C ARG A 87 4.43 7.49 1.11
N ALA A 88 5.15 6.76 0.27
CA ALA A 88 6.61 6.67 0.39
C ALA A 88 7.27 8.04 0.18
N TYR A 89 6.79 8.83 -0.78
CA TYR A 89 7.28 10.19 -0.97
C TYR A 89 6.91 11.13 0.17
N GLU A 90 5.76 10.96 0.81
CA GLU A 90 5.41 11.67 2.06
C GLU A 90 6.40 11.33 3.18
N THR A 91 6.70 10.05 3.38
CA THR A 91 7.72 9.59 4.35
C THR A 91 9.11 10.18 4.06
N GLN A 92 9.45 10.39 2.79
CA GLN A 92 10.72 11.02 2.37
C GLN A 92 10.68 12.56 2.38
N HIS A 93 9.57 13.18 2.81
CA HIS A 93 9.34 14.62 2.70
C HIS A 93 9.46 15.17 1.25
N ASN A 94 9.25 14.32 0.25
CA ASN A 94 9.27 14.67 -1.17
C ASN A 94 7.87 15.08 -1.64
N ALA A 95 7.49 16.31 -1.34
CA ALA A 95 6.16 16.85 -1.69
C ALA A 95 5.87 16.81 -3.20
N GLN A 96 6.87 17.05 -4.05
CA GLN A 96 6.70 17.01 -5.51
C GLN A 96 6.41 15.59 -6.01
N GLY A 97 7.14 14.60 -5.48
CA GLY A 97 6.93 13.18 -5.77
C GLY A 97 5.54 12.72 -5.34
N ALA A 98 5.14 13.08 -4.11
CA ALA A 98 3.81 12.74 -3.57
C ALA A 98 2.69 13.36 -4.43
N LYS A 99 2.78 14.66 -4.75
CA LYS A 99 1.79 15.36 -5.59
C LYS A 99 1.68 14.75 -6.98
N ARG A 100 2.80 14.33 -7.60
CA ARG A 100 2.77 13.61 -8.88
C ARG A 100 2.03 12.27 -8.74
N ALA A 101 2.32 11.48 -7.71
CA ALA A 101 1.66 10.20 -7.50
C ALA A 101 0.14 10.36 -7.27
N TYR A 102 -0.28 11.38 -6.52
CA TYR A 102 -1.70 11.73 -6.36
C TYR A 102 -2.37 12.08 -7.69
N ARG A 103 -1.73 12.90 -8.53
CA ARG A 103 -2.26 13.22 -9.88
C ARG A 103 -2.37 11.99 -10.76
N ASP A 104 -1.37 11.12 -10.72
CA ASP A 104 -1.37 9.89 -11.51
C ASP A 104 -2.46 8.91 -11.03
N PHE A 105 -2.74 8.83 -9.73
CA PHE A 105 -3.89 8.10 -9.18
C PHE A 105 -5.20 8.64 -9.73
N LEU A 106 -5.48 9.93 -9.54
CA LEU A 106 -6.75 10.56 -9.97
C LEU A 106 -6.98 10.43 -11.48
N LYS A 107 -5.91 10.53 -12.27
CA LYS A 107 -5.97 10.36 -13.73
C LYS A 107 -6.45 8.96 -14.14
N ASN A 108 -6.06 7.92 -13.41
CA ASN A 108 -6.33 6.52 -13.78
C ASN A 108 -7.50 5.90 -13.01
N GLU A 109 -7.94 6.52 -11.92
CA GLU A 109 -8.90 5.95 -10.96
C GLU A 109 -10.19 5.45 -11.60
N ALA A 110 -10.88 6.28 -12.39
CA ALA A 110 -12.15 5.89 -12.99
C ALA A 110 -12.00 4.66 -13.91
N ALA A 111 -10.95 4.64 -14.74
CA ALA A 111 -10.68 3.54 -15.67
C ALA A 111 -10.27 2.25 -14.95
N GLU A 112 -9.53 2.35 -13.84
CA GLU A 112 -9.17 1.19 -13.03
C GLU A 112 -10.34 0.65 -12.23
N ARG A 113 -11.12 1.50 -11.54
CA ARG A 113 -12.30 1.06 -10.78
C ARG A 113 -13.34 0.38 -11.68
N ALA A 114 -13.48 0.82 -12.93
CA ALA A 114 -14.34 0.16 -13.92
C ALA A 114 -13.91 -1.28 -14.27
N ARG A 115 -12.67 -1.70 -13.95
CA ARG A 115 -12.20 -3.09 -14.14
C ARG A 115 -12.70 -4.05 -13.08
N GLN A 116 -13.32 -3.55 -12.00
CA GLN A 116 -13.97 -4.34 -10.95
C GLN A 116 -13.09 -5.47 -10.39
N ARG A 117 -11.81 -5.15 -10.16
CA ARG A 117 -10.87 -6.10 -9.54
C ARG A 117 -11.32 -6.42 -8.11
N PRO A 118 -11.30 -7.69 -7.66
CA PRO A 118 -11.73 -8.07 -6.31
C PRO A 118 -11.04 -7.25 -5.21
N GLU A 119 -9.73 -7.03 -5.34
CA GLU A 119 -8.93 -6.27 -4.39
C GLU A 119 -9.40 -4.80 -4.27
N TYR A 120 -10.02 -4.22 -5.30
CA TYR A 120 -10.59 -2.86 -5.17
C TYR A 120 -11.86 -2.84 -4.32
N ALA A 121 -12.65 -3.91 -4.31
CA ALA A 121 -13.79 -4.03 -3.41
C ALA A 121 -13.33 -4.26 -1.96
N GLU A 122 -12.32 -5.11 -1.78
CA GLU A 122 -11.73 -5.41 -0.46
C GLU A 122 -11.08 -4.17 0.18
N HIS A 123 -10.52 -3.28 -0.64
CA HIS A 123 -9.86 -2.04 -0.19
C HIS A 123 -10.65 -0.76 -0.51
N ALA A 124 -11.98 -0.85 -0.71
CA ALA A 124 -12.80 0.28 -1.16
C ALA A 124 -12.66 1.52 -0.24
N GLN A 125 -12.72 1.32 1.07
CA GLN A 125 -12.57 2.41 2.05
C GLN A 125 -11.20 3.08 1.97
N ASN A 126 -10.13 2.29 1.74
CA ASN A 126 -8.78 2.82 1.60
C ASN A 126 -8.61 3.62 0.30
N LEU A 127 -9.23 3.17 -0.79
CA LEU A 127 -9.23 3.87 -2.07
C LEU A 127 -10.02 5.17 -1.99
N ASP A 128 -11.19 5.17 -1.34
CA ASP A 128 -12.03 6.35 -1.19
C ASP A 128 -11.35 7.40 -0.30
N ALA A 129 -10.78 7.00 0.84
CA ALA A 129 -10.00 7.90 1.68
C ALA A 129 -8.76 8.47 0.94
N PHE A 130 -8.10 7.65 0.10
CA PHE A 130 -6.99 8.11 -0.70
C PHE A 130 -7.41 9.07 -1.81
N HIS A 131 -8.58 8.87 -2.42
CA HIS A 131 -9.16 9.80 -3.39
C HIS A 131 -9.36 11.19 -2.79
N GLU A 132 -9.97 11.28 -1.61
CA GLU A 132 -10.20 12.56 -0.92
C GLU A 132 -8.87 13.30 -0.66
N GLN A 133 -7.86 12.57 -0.19
CA GLN A 133 -6.52 13.13 0.03
C GLN A 133 -5.84 13.56 -1.27
N ALA A 134 -5.99 12.79 -2.34
CA ALA A 134 -5.43 13.11 -3.64
C ALA A 134 -6.06 14.38 -4.23
N VAL A 135 -7.38 14.53 -4.11
CA VAL A 135 -8.10 15.73 -4.53
C VAL A 135 -7.58 16.95 -3.75
N GLU A 136 -7.46 16.84 -2.43
CA GLU A 136 -6.98 17.96 -1.61
C GLU A 136 -5.52 18.33 -1.93
N ALA A 137 -4.63 17.34 -2.01
CA ALA A 137 -3.21 17.56 -2.30
C ALA A 137 -2.94 18.17 -3.69
N THR A 138 -3.89 18.07 -4.62
CA THR A 138 -3.72 18.51 -6.01
C THR A 138 -4.44 19.82 -6.36
N ARG A 139 -5.23 20.38 -5.44
CA ARG A 139 -5.91 21.68 -5.57
C ARG A 139 -4.97 22.90 -5.49
N SER A 140 -3.77 22.73 -4.93
CA SER A 140 -2.69 23.74 -4.89
C SER A 140 -1.85 23.77 -6.16
#